data_AF-A0A183CPZ9-F1
#
_entry.id   AF-A0A183CPZ9-F1
#
_cell.length_a   1.000
_cell.length_b   1.000
_cell.length_c   1.000
_cell.angle_alpha   90.00
_cell.angle_beta   90.00
_cell.angle_gamma   90.00
#
_symmetry.space_group_name_H-M   'P 1'
#
loop_
_entity.id
_entity.type
_entity.pdbx_description
1 polymer ?
#
loop_
_entity_poly.entity_id
_entity_poly.type
_entity_poly.pdbx_seq_one_letter_code
_entity_poly.pdbx_strand_id
1 'polypeptide(L)'
;MIKEDQFSGFSAMISASFLEKLKEALLDDPSLDTVMSAASDTSRMPHSVAQKFKDYSVSDGVLFYQGRIVVPDEPELKQELLSHFHDTPAAGHQGRARTLELISRHYYWPAMKFQVNRYVDSCEICQRSKGTERHAPLQPLPIPDGPWEEISYDFIVKLPKSKGFDSILVVVDRLSKMAHFIPCKEASTAEDVADLFLKHIWRLHGTPKRTVSDRGSTFNSKFLKALYKALQIDPAFSTAYHPQTDGQTERLNQWLEAYLRAFINHRQTDWVDLLPLAEFCHNNSKSDATGLSPFELVYGRSPAISPNLEPTGTPVADDRAAELRAVIEEVQATIKWTQERYKAADHGVSLPEFTVGDK
;
A
#
# COMPACT_ATOMS: atom_id res chain seq x y z
N MET A 1 31.61 -14.96 21.51
CA MET A 1 30.38 -15.66 21.94
C MET A 1 29.22 -14.74 21.58
N ILE A 2 28.61 -14.96 20.42
CA ILE A 2 27.49 -14.15 19.95
C ILE A 2 26.25 -14.58 20.75
N LYS A 3 25.47 -13.58 21.15
CA LYS A 3 24.31 -13.69 22.02
C LYS A 3 23.12 -14.31 21.26
N GLU A 4 22.55 -15.39 21.81
CA GLU A 4 21.40 -16.16 21.26
C GLU A 4 20.14 -15.29 21.03
N ASP A 5 20.08 -14.13 21.67
CA ASP A 5 18.99 -13.16 21.66
C ASP A 5 18.84 -12.37 20.34
N GLN A 6 19.72 -12.57 19.34
CA GLN A 6 19.48 -12.07 17.97
C GLN A 6 18.57 -12.98 17.13
N PHE A 7 18.13 -14.13 17.64
CA PHE A 7 17.31 -15.10 16.90
C PHE A 7 15.89 -15.30 17.47
N SER A 8 15.49 -14.58 18.50
CA SER A 8 14.24 -14.83 19.24
C SER A 8 13.06 -13.98 18.75
N GLY A 9 12.77 -14.00 17.44
CA GLY A 9 11.65 -13.25 16.86
C GLY A 9 10.98 -13.98 15.69
N PHE A 10 10.06 -14.90 16.02
CA PHE A 10 9.16 -15.63 15.10
C PHE A 10 9.84 -16.63 14.13
N SER A 11 9.91 -17.87 14.63
CA SER A 11 10.22 -19.15 13.95
C SER A 11 9.92 -19.21 12.44
N ALA A 12 10.97 -19.09 11.63
CA ALA A 12 11.49 -20.19 10.81
C ALA A 12 12.78 -19.72 10.12
N MET A 13 13.87 -19.61 10.90
CA MET A 13 15.18 -19.71 10.27
C MET A 13 15.25 -21.08 9.61
N ILE A 14 15.80 -21.12 8.41
CA ILE A 14 16.09 -22.38 7.74
C ILE A 14 16.93 -23.22 8.73
N SER A 15 16.64 -24.52 8.77
CA SER A 15 17.15 -25.45 9.79
C SER A 15 18.66 -25.32 10.02
N ALA A 16 19.16 -25.76 11.18
CA ALA A 16 20.60 -25.86 11.44
C ALA A 16 21.37 -26.55 10.30
N SER A 17 20.71 -27.47 9.58
CA SER A 17 21.28 -28.12 8.39
C SER A 17 21.55 -27.19 7.21
N PHE A 18 20.80 -26.10 7.04
CA PHE A 18 21.06 -25.11 5.99
C PHE A 18 22.24 -24.21 6.32
N LEU A 19 22.39 -23.80 7.58
CA LEU A 19 23.56 -23.02 7.99
C LEU A 19 24.85 -23.83 7.83
N GLU A 20 24.83 -25.13 8.10
CA GLU A 20 25.99 -25.99 7.85
C GLU A 20 26.27 -26.14 6.35
N LYS A 21 25.26 -26.40 5.50
CA LYS A 21 25.44 -26.40 4.04
C LYS A 21 25.96 -25.07 3.50
N LEU A 22 25.50 -23.95 4.07
CA LEU A 22 25.94 -22.61 3.67
C LEU A 22 27.40 -22.37 4.06
N LYS A 23 27.83 -22.82 5.23
CA LYS A 23 29.25 -22.74 5.65
C LYS A 23 30.14 -23.61 4.76
N GLU A 24 29.72 -24.85 4.46
CA GLU A 24 30.42 -25.73 3.53
C GLU A 24 30.56 -25.08 2.16
N ALA A 25 29.46 -24.56 1.60
CA ALA A 25 29.47 -23.86 0.32
C ALA A 25 30.31 -22.57 0.31
N LEU A 26 30.39 -21.84 1.43
CA LEU A 26 31.27 -20.68 1.54
C LEU A 26 32.76 -21.08 1.55
N LEU A 27 33.10 -22.23 2.11
CA LEU A 27 34.48 -22.76 2.12
C LEU A 27 34.89 -23.31 0.75
N ASP A 28 33.93 -23.83 -0.01
CA ASP A 28 34.17 -24.44 -1.32
C ASP A 28 34.05 -23.46 -2.51
N ASP A 29 33.70 -22.18 -2.27
CA ASP A 29 33.59 -21.13 -3.31
C ASP A 29 34.88 -20.29 -3.43
N PRO A 30 35.77 -20.58 -4.42
CA PRO A 30 37.06 -19.90 -4.54
C PRO A 30 36.92 -18.42 -4.92
N SER A 31 35.74 -18.01 -5.40
CA SER A 31 35.47 -16.61 -5.75
C SER A 31 35.26 -15.73 -4.50
N LEU A 32 34.94 -16.36 -3.37
CA LEU A 32 34.71 -15.70 -2.08
C LEU A 32 35.94 -15.74 -1.16
N ASP A 33 36.93 -16.59 -1.42
CA ASP A 33 38.18 -16.67 -0.66
C ASP A 33 38.87 -15.30 -0.49
N THR A 34 38.93 -14.54 -1.58
CA THR A 34 39.54 -13.20 -1.57
C THR A 34 38.75 -12.25 -0.68
N VAL A 35 37.42 -12.36 -0.67
CA VAL A 35 36.51 -11.53 0.12
C VAL A 35 36.57 -11.92 1.60
N MET A 36 36.58 -13.21 1.90
CA MET A 36 36.67 -13.75 3.25
C MET A 36 38.03 -13.44 3.90
N SER A 37 39.13 -13.57 3.14
CA SER A 37 40.47 -13.19 3.60
C SER A 37 40.57 -11.68 3.87
N ALA A 38 40.04 -10.85 2.96
CA ALA A 38 40.01 -9.39 3.12
C ALA A 38 39.14 -8.92 4.31
N ALA A 39 38.02 -9.59 4.55
CA ALA A 39 37.09 -9.27 5.62
C ALA A 39 37.56 -9.78 7.00
N SER A 40 38.44 -10.79 7.04
CA SER A 40 38.99 -11.35 8.29
C SER A 40 40.19 -10.59 8.84
N ASP A 41 41.00 -9.96 7.97
CA ASP A 41 42.18 -9.18 8.38
C ASP A 41 42.39 -7.94 7.50
N THR A 42 41.68 -6.86 7.85
CA THR A 42 41.78 -5.56 7.17
C THR A 42 43.12 -4.85 7.41
N SER A 43 43.94 -5.31 8.37
CA SER A 43 45.20 -4.65 8.76
C SER A 43 46.36 -4.90 7.78
N ARG A 44 46.24 -5.93 6.93
CA ARG A 44 47.25 -6.32 5.93
C ARG A 44 47.04 -5.68 4.55
N MET A 45 46.01 -4.85 4.39
CA MET A 45 45.62 -4.33 3.08
C MET A 45 45.87 -2.83 2.92
N PRO A 46 46.22 -2.36 1.71
CA PRO A 46 46.25 -0.92 1.40
C PRO A 46 44.90 -0.27 1.70
N HIS A 47 44.91 0.98 2.16
CA HIS A 47 43.71 1.71 2.57
C HIS A 47 42.59 1.69 1.50
N SER A 48 42.94 1.81 0.22
CA SER A 48 42.01 1.78 -0.92
C SER A 48 41.33 0.42 -1.13
N VAL A 49 41.93 -0.67 -0.66
CA VAL A 49 41.37 -2.03 -0.74
C VAL A 49 40.53 -2.30 0.51
N ALA A 50 41.03 -1.95 1.70
CA ALA A 50 40.26 -2.05 2.95
C ALA A 50 38.93 -1.28 2.86
N GLN A 51 38.93 -0.12 2.22
CA GLN A 51 37.71 0.67 2.01
C GLN A 51 36.67 -0.01 1.11
N LYS A 52 37.07 -0.89 0.18
CA LYS A 52 36.14 -1.66 -0.68
C LYS A 52 35.46 -2.80 0.05
N PHE A 53 36.07 -3.33 1.11
CA PHE A 53 35.56 -4.46 1.88
C PHE A 53 35.03 -4.07 3.26
N LYS A 54 34.95 -2.76 3.57
CA LYS A 54 34.48 -2.24 4.88
C LYS A 54 33.09 -2.73 5.30
N ASP A 55 32.26 -3.08 4.32
CA ASP A 55 30.88 -3.51 4.52
C ASP A 55 30.77 -5.04 4.68
N TYR A 56 31.89 -5.76 4.53
CA TYR A 56 31.97 -7.19 4.74
C TYR A 56 32.59 -7.52 6.10
N SER A 57 32.08 -8.58 6.74
CA SER A 57 32.63 -9.11 7.99
C SER A 57 32.49 -10.62 8.03
N VAL A 58 33.42 -11.32 8.67
CA VAL A 58 33.34 -12.77 8.88
C VAL A 58 33.13 -13.06 10.36
N SER A 59 32.19 -13.96 10.66
CA SER A 59 31.97 -14.45 12.02
C SER A 59 31.58 -15.92 11.98
N ASP A 60 32.24 -16.75 12.80
CA ASP A 60 31.97 -18.19 12.92
C ASP A 60 31.91 -18.93 11.57
N GLY A 61 32.80 -18.57 10.65
CA GLY A 61 32.89 -19.16 9.30
C GLY A 61 31.84 -18.68 8.31
N VAL A 62 30.99 -17.72 8.69
CA VAL A 62 29.96 -17.14 7.83
C VAL A 62 30.37 -15.74 7.38
N LEU A 63 30.24 -15.46 6.09
CA LEU A 63 30.48 -14.15 5.50
C LEU A 63 29.20 -13.30 5.61
N PHE A 64 29.35 -12.05 6.03
CA PHE A 64 28.27 -11.07 6.11
C PHE A 64 28.56 -9.86 5.22
N TYR A 65 27.52 -9.26 4.67
CA TYR A 65 27.54 -7.97 3.99
C TYR A 65 26.48 -7.06 4.62
N GLN A 66 26.90 -5.94 5.21
CA GLN A 66 26.02 -4.99 5.92
C GLN A 66 25.10 -5.68 6.95
N GLY A 67 25.64 -6.66 7.69
CA GLY A 67 24.92 -7.43 8.70
C GLY A 67 24.03 -8.57 8.18
N ARG A 68 24.07 -8.86 6.87
CA ARG A 68 23.28 -9.93 6.23
C ARG A 68 24.18 -11.06 5.79
N ILE A 69 23.73 -12.31 5.94
CA ILE A 69 24.47 -13.50 5.53
C ILE A 69 24.66 -13.50 4.02
N VAL A 70 25.90 -13.57 3.56
CA VAL A 70 26.21 -13.73 2.14
C VAL A 70 25.94 -15.17 1.75
N VAL A 71 25.11 -15.34 0.73
CA VAL A 71 24.82 -16.65 0.14
C VAL A 71 25.80 -16.85 -1.03
N PRO A 72 26.59 -17.94 -1.03
CA PRO A 72 27.52 -18.24 -2.12
C PRO A 72 26.78 -18.46 -3.45
N ASP A 73 27.50 -18.51 -4.57
CA ASP A 73 26.88 -18.71 -5.89
C ASP A 73 26.42 -20.16 -6.14
N GLU A 74 25.76 -20.75 -5.14
CA GLU A 74 25.21 -22.10 -5.16
C GLU A 74 23.69 -22.07 -5.48
N PRO A 75 23.26 -22.62 -6.63
CA PRO A 75 21.86 -22.60 -7.05
C PRO A 75 20.91 -23.24 -6.04
N GLU A 76 21.31 -24.35 -5.42
CA GLU A 76 20.49 -25.14 -4.50
C GLU A 76 20.14 -24.34 -3.23
N LEU A 77 21.12 -23.63 -2.66
CA LEU A 77 20.91 -22.79 -1.47
C LEU A 77 20.01 -21.60 -1.78
N LYS A 78 20.22 -20.95 -2.92
CA LYS A 78 19.38 -19.85 -3.38
C LYS A 78 17.94 -20.32 -3.63
N GLN A 79 17.77 -21.49 -4.24
CA GLN A 79 16.46 -22.09 -4.49
C GLN A 79 15.73 -22.44 -3.18
N GLU A 80 16.44 -22.99 -2.20
CA GLU A 80 15.87 -23.32 -0.87
C GLU A 80 15.36 -22.05 -0.17
N LEU A 81 16.15 -20.97 -0.20
CA LEU A 81 15.75 -19.65 0.30
C LEU A 81 14.52 -19.10 -0.44
N LEU A 82 14.56 -19.10 -1.77
CA LEU A 82 13.47 -18.59 -2.60
C LEU A 82 12.16 -19.32 -2.33
N SER A 83 12.20 -20.65 -2.23
CA SER A 83 11.02 -21.46 -1.91
C SER A 83 10.52 -21.21 -0.49
N HIS A 84 11.42 -21.15 0.50
CA HIS A 84 11.04 -20.90 1.89
C HIS A 84 10.30 -19.56 2.09
N PHE A 85 10.81 -18.50 1.45
CA PHE A 85 10.27 -17.14 1.57
C PHE A 85 9.17 -16.80 0.54
N HIS A 86 8.77 -17.76 -0.32
CA HIS A 86 7.70 -17.56 -1.29
C HIS A 86 6.57 -18.59 -1.19
N ASP A 87 6.90 -19.88 -1.14
CA ASP A 87 5.97 -21.00 -1.30
C ASP A 87 5.36 -21.47 0.02
N THR A 88 5.96 -21.12 1.16
CA THR A 88 5.45 -21.56 2.46
C THR A 88 4.10 -20.89 2.76
N PRO A 89 3.17 -21.59 3.45
CA PRO A 89 1.89 -20.99 3.86
C PRO A 89 2.05 -19.69 4.67
N ALA A 90 3.14 -19.58 5.43
CA ALA A 90 3.46 -18.36 6.19
C ALA A 90 3.91 -17.20 5.28
N ALA A 91 4.63 -17.48 4.18
CA ALA A 91 5.03 -16.49 3.19
C ALA A 91 3.89 -16.10 2.23
N GLY A 92 2.95 -17.02 1.97
CA GLY A 92 1.66 -16.75 1.34
C GLY A 92 1.72 -16.19 -0.07
N HIS A 93 2.76 -16.52 -0.86
CA HIS A 93 2.87 -16.07 -2.26
C HIS A 93 2.73 -14.54 -2.47
N GLN A 94 3.20 -13.72 -1.53
CA GLN A 94 2.98 -12.26 -1.46
C GLN A 94 3.64 -11.41 -2.58
N GLY A 95 4.18 -12.05 -3.63
CA GLY A 95 4.73 -11.39 -4.80
C GLY A 95 6.16 -10.83 -4.63
N ARG A 96 6.69 -10.30 -5.73
CA ARG A 96 8.12 -9.94 -5.90
C ARG A 96 8.68 -9.05 -4.79
N ALA A 97 8.01 -7.92 -4.53
CA ALA A 97 8.50 -6.91 -3.59
C ALA A 97 8.57 -7.45 -2.15
N ARG A 98 7.57 -8.24 -1.75
CA ARG A 98 7.48 -8.78 -0.40
C ARG A 98 8.41 -9.96 -0.18
N THR A 99 8.52 -10.86 -1.16
CA THR A 99 9.51 -11.95 -1.12
C THR A 99 10.93 -11.39 -1.06
N LEU A 100 11.26 -10.36 -1.85
CA LEU A 100 12.57 -9.71 -1.80
C LEU A 100 12.83 -9.08 -0.43
N GLU A 101 11.84 -8.37 0.12
CA GLU A 101 11.96 -7.73 1.43
C GLU A 101 12.26 -8.75 2.54
N LEU A 102 11.52 -9.85 2.61
CA LEU A 102 11.70 -10.89 3.63
C LEU A 102 13.08 -11.55 3.54
N ILE A 103 13.54 -11.91 2.34
CA ILE A 103 14.87 -12.50 2.13
C ILE A 103 15.97 -11.50 2.50
N SER A 104 15.83 -10.25 2.08
CA SER A 104 16.85 -9.21 2.23
C SER A 104 17.10 -8.75 3.67
N ARG A 105 16.24 -9.12 4.63
CA ARG A 105 16.45 -8.88 6.06
C ARG A 105 17.63 -9.67 6.63
N HIS A 106 17.86 -10.86 6.09
CA HIS A 106 18.80 -11.82 6.65
C HIS A 106 19.87 -12.27 5.66
N TYR A 107 19.59 -12.22 4.35
CA TYR A 107 20.47 -12.76 3.32
C TYR A 107 20.85 -11.72 2.27
N TYR A 108 22.00 -11.93 1.65
CA TYR A 108 22.53 -11.12 0.57
C TYR A 108 23.22 -11.99 -0.50
N TRP A 109 22.98 -11.70 -1.77
CA TRP A 109 23.82 -12.17 -2.87
C TRP A 109 23.72 -11.24 -4.08
N PRO A 110 24.71 -11.22 -4.98
CA PRO A 110 24.65 -10.43 -6.21
C PRO A 110 23.44 -10.80 -7.07
N ALA A 111 22.76 -9.80 -7.65
CA ALA A 111 21.57 -9.97 -8.48
C ALA A 111 20.34 -10.63 -7.80
N MET A 112 20.28 -10.64 -6.45
CA MET A 112 19.13 -11.16 -5.69
C MET A 112 17.77 -10.67 -6.19
N LYS A 113 17.61 -9.37 -6.44
CA LYS A 113 16.35 -8.79 -6.97
C LYS A 113 15.92 -9.45 -8.28
N PHE A 114 16.86 -9.69 -9.19
CA PHE A 114 16.57 -10.33 -10.47
C PHE A 114 16.15 -11.80 -10.28
N GLN A 115 16.87 -12.54 -9.44
CA GLN A 115 16.57 -13.95 -9.18
C GLN A 115 15.25 -14.14 -8.42
N VAL A 116 14.95 -13.28 -7.43
CA VAL A 116 13.64 -13.26 -6.75
C VAL A 116 12.51 -12.97 -7.74
N ASN A 117 12.67 -11.96 -8.60
CA ASN A 117 11.66 -11.64 -9.60
C ASN A 117 11.41 -12.83 -10.53
N ARG A 118 12.49 -13.43 -11.06
CA ARG A 118 12.40 -14.60 -11.95
C ARG A 118 11.71 -15.78 -11.26
N TYR A 119 12.02 -16.04 -10.00
CA TYR A 119 11.40 -17.12 -9.22
C TYR A 119 9.89 -16.93 -9.10
N VAL A 120 9.46 -15.76 -8.62
CA VAL A 120 8.04 -15.42 -8.46
C VAL A 120 7.31 -15.45 -9.80
N ASP A 121 7.97 -15.01 -10.88
CA ASP A 121 7.39 -15.03 -12.23
C ASP A 121 7.22 -16.45 -12.76
N SER A 122 8.08 -17.38 -12.36
CA SER A 122 7.93 -18.80 -12.69
C SER A 122 6.99 -19.58 -11.78
N CYS A 123 6.47 -18.98 -10.70
CA CYS A 123 5.60 -19.68 -9.74
C CYS A 123 4.23 -19.98 -10.35
N GLU A 124 3.96 -21.26 -10.61
CA GLU A 124 2.71 -21.72 -11.24
C GLU A 124 1.45 -21.31 -10.44
N ILE A 125 1.51 -21.35 -9.11
CA ILE A 125 0.40 -20.93 -8.23
C ILE A 125 0.11 -19.44 -8.42
N CYS A 126 1.15 -18.61 -8.46
CA CYS A 126 1.01 -17.17 -8.74
C CYS A 126 0.51 -16.91 -10.17
N GLN A 127 1.01 -17.64 -11.18
CA GLN A 127 0.61 -17.46 -12.58
C GLN A 127 -0.84 -17.91 -12.83
N ARG A 128 -1.31 -18.97 -12.16
CA ARG A 128 -2.70 -19.43 -12.25
C ARG A 128 -3.67 -18.53 -11.48
N SER A 129 -3.22 -17.89 -10.40
CA SER A 129 -4.05 -16.99 -9.58
C SER A 129 -4.07 -15.55 -10.09
N LYS A 130 -3.00 -15.07 -10.73
CA LYS A 130 -2.94 -13.76 -11.36
C LYS A 130 -3.38 -13.85 -12.82
N GLY A 131 -4.64 -13.53 -13.08
CA GLY A 131 -5.07 -13.19 -14.44
C GLY A 131 -4.16 -12.11 -15.00
N THR A 132 -3.69 -12.29 -16.23
CA THR A 132 -2.84 -11.29 -16.91
C THR A 132 -3.69 -10.06 -17.20
N GLU A 133 -3.72 -9.10 -16.28
CA GLU A 133 -4.27 -7.78 -16.57
C GLU A 133 -3.33 -7.06 -17.52
N ARG A 134 -3.59 -7.20 -18.82
CA ARG A 134 -3.05 -6.27 -19.81
C ARG A 134 -3.74 -4.94 -19.57
N HIS A 135 -3.06 -4.01 -18.91
CA HIS A 135 -3.51 -2.62 -18.88
C HIS A 135 -3.50 -2.09 -20.33
N ALA A 136 -4.68 -1.89 -20.90
CA ALA A 136 -4.84 -1.08 -22.11
C ALA A 136 -4.33 0.36 -21.84
N PRO A 137 -4.06 1.19 -22.85
CA PRO A 137 -3.78 2.61 -22.61
C PRO A 137 -4.94 3.25 -21.84
N LEU A 138 -4.64 3.97 -20.75
CA LEU A 138 -5.63 4.73 -20.00
C LEU A 138 -6.30 5.74 -20.94
N GLN A 139 -7.61 5.64 -21.14
CA GLN A 139 -8.38 6.74 -21.72
C GLN A 139 -8.90 7.61 -20.56
N PRO A 140 -8.26 8.76 -20.27
CA PRO A 140 -8.75 9.63 -19.22
C PRO A 140 -10.14 10.14 -19.59
N LEU A 141 -11.10 9.97 -18.68
CA LEU A 141 -12.39 10.63 -18.78
C LEU A 141 -12.18 12.16 -18.82
N PRO A 142 -13.05 12.91 -19.49
CA PRO A 142 -12.99 14.37 -19.48
C PRO A 142 -12.95 14.91 -18.04
N ILE A 143 -12.23 16.01 -17.88
CA ILE A 143 -12.10 16.73 -16.62
C ILE A 143 -13.43 17.48 -16.40
N PRO A 144 -14.07 17.34 -15.23
CA PRO A 144 -15.29 18.08 -14.90
C PRO A 144 -15.08 19.60 -14.89
N ASP A 145 -16.13 20.37 -15.19
CA ASP A 145 -16.07 21.84 -15.22
C ASP A 145 -16.04 22.48 -13.82
N GLY A 146 -16.53 21.76 -12.79
CA GLY A 146 -16.57 22.25 -11.42
C GLY A 146 -16.57 21.14 -10.36
N PRO A 147 -16.26 21.47 -9.09
CA PRO A 147 -16.31 20.52 -7.99
C PRO A 147 -17.73 19.98 -7.81
N TRP A 148 -17.84 18.69 -7.51
CA TRP A 148 -19.09 17.97 -7.24
C TRP A 148 -20.08 17.91 -8.41
N GLU A 149 -19.70 18.37 -9.60
CA GLU A 149 -20.51 18.19 -10.80
C GLU A 149 -20.46 16.76 -11.33
N GLU A 150 -19.31 16.09 -11.19
CA GLU A 150 -19.18 14.68 -11.49
C GLU A 150 -18.56 13.94 -10.31
N ILE A 151 -19.22 12.87 -9.88
CA ILE A 151 -18.78 12.07 -8.74
C ILE A 151 -18.63 10.60 -9.10
N SER A 152 -17.79 9.87 -8.38
CA SER A 152 -17.73 8.41 -8.41
C SER A 152 -18.24 7.78 -7.11
N TYR A 153 -18.79 6.58 -7.22
CA TYR A 153 -19.17 5.73 -6.08
C TYR A 153 -18.47 4.38 -6.17
N ASP A 154 -18.05 3.87 -5.02
CA ASP A 154 -17.57 2.51 -4.88
C ASP A 154 -17.89 1.94 -3.49
N PHE A 155 -17.84 0.62 -3.34
CA PHE A 155 -18.02 -0.07 -2.07
C PHE A 155 -16.74 -0.77 -1.63
N ILE A 156 -16.31 -0.49 -0.40
CA ILE A 156 -15.40 -1.39 0.32
C ILE A 156 -16.27 -2.34 1.14
N VAL A 157 -16.31 -3.61 0.74
CA VAL A 157 -17.18 -4.65 1.34
C VAL A 157 -16.40 -5.64 2.20
N LYS A 158 -17.13 -6.51 2.92
CA LYS A 158 -16.57 -7.61 3.73
C LYS A 158 -15.61 -7.15 4.83
N LEU A 159 -15.87 -5.98 5.39
CA LEU A 159 -15.15 -5.50 6.56
C LEU A 159 -15.63 -6.25 7.82
N PRO A 160 -14.78 -6.39 8.85
CA PRO A 160 -15.21 -6.86 10.16
C PRO A 160 -16.39 -6.04 10.67
N LYS A 161 -17.34 -6.65 11.38
CA LYS A 161 -18.52 -5.91 11.86
C LYS A 161 -18.12 -4.85 12.89
N SER A 162 -18.52 -3.60 12.66
CA SER A 162 -18.37 -2.48 13.60
C SER A 162 -19.66 -1.69 13.66
N LYS A 163 -20.18 -1.46 14.87
CA LYS A 163 -21.46 -0.74 15.11
C LYS A 163 -22.64 -1.18 14.24
N GLY A 164 -22.66 -2.45 13.81
CA GLY A 164 -23.71 -3.01 12.95
C GLY A 164 -23.51 -2.80 11.46
N PHE A 165 -22.38 -2.24 11.04
CA PHE A 165 -21.96 -2.06 9.65
C PHE A 165 -20.85 -3.04 9.28
N ASP A 166 -20.76 -3.39 8.00
CA ASP A 166 -19.77 -4.33 7.43
C ASP A 166 -19.25 -3.86 6.06
N SER A 167 -19.59 -2.65 5.64
CA SER A 167 -19.14 -2.06 4.37
C SER A 167 -19.03 -0.53 4.48
N ILE A 168 -18.32 0.08 3.54
CA ILE A 168 -18.20 1.54 3.40
C ILE A 168 -18.60 1.90 1.97
N LEU A 169 -19.55 2.83 1.83
CA LEU A 169 -19.80 3.53 0.57
C LEU A 169 -18.82 4.70 0.48
N VAL A 170 -17.96 4.66 -0.53
CA VAL A 170 -16.98 5.70 -0.84
C VAL A 170 -17.53 6.56 -1.96
N VAL A 171 -17.61 7.88 -1.73
CA VAL A 171 -18.07 8.85 -2.72
C VAL A 171 -16.96 9.86 -2.98
N VAL A 172 -16.57 10.06 -4.23
CA VAL A 172 -15.43 10.93 -4.58
C VAL A 172 -15.83 11.96 -5.61
N ASP A 173 -15.48 13.23 -5.38
CA ASP A 173 -15.53 14.26 -6.39
C ASP A 173 -14.41 14.05 -7.42
N ARG A 174 -14.78 13.90 -8.70
CA ARG A 174 -13.81 13.63 -9.77
C ARG A 174 -12.89 14.82 -10.04
N LEU A 175 -13.25 16.05 -9.67
CA LEU A 175 -12.38 17.20 -9.87
C LEU A 175 -11.39 17.37 -8.72
N SER A 176 -11.89 17.69 -7.52
CA SER A 176 -11.08 18.03 -6.34
C SER A 176 -10.44 16.83 -5.64
N LYS A 177 -10.94 15.61 -5.90
CA LYS A 177 -10.62 14.38 -5.17
C LYS A 177 -11.13 14.36 -3.73
N MET A 178 -12.03 15.27 -3.37
CA MET A 178 -12.67 15.22 -2.06
C MET A 178 -13.50 13.95 -1.94
N ALA A 179 -13.35 13.25 -0.83
CA ALA A 179 -14.02 11.98 -0.58
C ALA A 179 -14.96 12.07 0.63
N HIS A 180 -16.00 11.25 0.61
CA HIS A 180 -16.82 10.94 1.77
C HIS A 180 -16.83 9.43 2.03
N PHE A 181 -16.67 9.05 3.29
CA PHE A 181 -16.65 7.65 3.74
C PHE A 181 -17.88 7.35 4.60
N ILE A 182 -18.83 6.63 4.04
CA ILE A 182 -20.14 6.43 4.66
C ILE A 182 -20.28 4.97 5.09
N PRO A 183 -20.40 4.68 6.40
CA PRO A 183 -20.59 3.31 6.87
C PRO A 183 -21.95 2.78 6.40
N CYS A 184 -21.95 1.58 5.81
CA CYS A 184 -23.13 0.93 5.27
C CYS A 184 -23.06 -0.58 5.47
N LYS A 185 -24.01 -1.30 4.86
CA LYS A 185 -24.02 -2.77 4.89
C LYS A 185 -23.79 -3.29 3.48
N GLU A 186 -23.17 -4.46 3.35
CA GLU A 186 -23.06 -5.16 2.07
C GLU A 186 -24.45 -5.46 1.49
N ALA A 187 -25.42 -5.68 2.38
CA ALA A 187 -26.83 -5.88 2.04
C ALA A 187 -27.61 -4.59 1.75
N SER A 188 -26.96 -3.41 1.72
CA SER A 188 -27.62 -2.14 1.41
C SER A 188 -28.25 -2.18 0.02
N THR A 189 -29.55 -1.89 -0.02
CA THR A 189 -30.33 -1.83 -1.25
C THR A 189 -30.07 -0.52 -2.01
N ALA A 190 -30.59 -0.43 -3.24
CA ALA A 190 -30.51 0.79 -4.02
C ALA A 190 -31.25 1.97 -3.37
N GLU A 191 -32.31 1.71 -2.61
CA GLU A 191 -33.05 2.70 -1.83
C GLU A 191 -32.21 3.18 -0.64
N ASP A 192 -31.55 2.26 0.07
CA ASP A 192 -30.63 2.62 1.15
C ASP A 192 -29.48 3.50 0.64
N VAL A 193 -28.93 3.19 -0.54
CA VAL A 193 -27.87 4.00 -1.17
C VAL A 193 -28.37 5.41 -1.52
N ALA A 194 -29.58 5.55 -2.06
CA ALA A 194 -30.16 6.86 -2.33
C ALA A 194 -30.36 7.68 -1.05
N ASP A 195 -30.79 7.03 0.03
CA ASP A 195 -30.91 7.64 1.36
C ASP A 195 -29.56 8.08 1.92
N LEU A 196 -28.52 7.25 1.81
CA LEU A 196 -27.17 7.60 2.20
C LEU A 196 -26.66 8.79 1.38
N PHE A 197 -26.89 8.77 0.06
CA PHE A 197 -26.52 9.86 -0.83
C PHE A 197 -27.16 11.19 -0.41
N LEU A 198 -28.47 11.18 -0.13
CA LEU A 198 -29.18 12.36 0.35
C LEU A 198 -28.60 12.87 1.68
N LYS A 199 -28.42 11.96 2.65
CA LYS A 199 -27.98 12.27 4.02
C LYS A 199 -26.54 12.76 4.09
N HIS A 200 -25.66 12.29 3.21
CA HIS A 200 -24.22 12.52 3.36
C HIS A 200 -23.64 13.39 2.26
N ILE A 201 -24.18 13.35 1.04
CA ILE A 201 -23.59 14.02 -0.13
C ILE A 201 -24.46 15.20 -0.56
N TRP A 202 -25.72 14.94 -0.91
CA TRP A 202 -26.62 15.95 -1.46
C TRP A 202 -26.75 17.16 -0.53
N ARG A 203 -26.93 16.92 0.77
CA ARG A 203 -27.06 18.00 1.76
C ARG A 203 -25.86 18.96 1.80
N LEU A 204 -24.68 18.52 1.35
CA LEU A 204 -23.44 19.30 1.36
C LEU A 204 -23.20 19.98 0.01
N HIS A 205 -23.41 19.23 -1.09
CA HIS A 205 -22.90 19.61 -2.41
C HIS A 205 -23.98 19.81 -3.46
N GLY A 206 -25.22 19.44 -3.14
CA GLY A 206 -26.35 19.49 -4.08
C GLY A 206 -26.37 18.33 -5.06
N THR A 207 -26.99 18.56 -6.22
CA THR A 207 -27.22 17.56 -7.25
C THR A 207 -26.04 17.50 -8.23
N PRO A 208 -25.34 16.36 -8.37
CA PRO A 208 -24.31 16.21 -9.39
C PRO A 208 -24.94 16.14 -10.80
N LYS A 209 -24.19 16.54 -11.83
CA LYS A 209 -24.59 16.37 -13.23
C LYS A 209 -24.41 14.92 -13.69
N ARG A 210 -23.31 14.27 -13.26
CA ARG A 210 -22.97 12.91 -13.65
C ARG A 210 -22.47 12.09 -12.47
N THR A 211 -22.79 10.80 -12.48
CA THR A 211 -22.27 9.83 -11.52
C THR A 211 -21.56 8.71 -12.25
N VAL A 212 -20.41 8.27 -11.74
CA VAL A 212 -19.66 7.12 -12.23
C VAL A 212 -19.71 6.03 -11.17
N SER A 213 -20.09 4.81 -11.53
CA SER A 213 -19.99 3.68 -10.60
C SER A 213 -19.62 2.40 -11.33
N ASP A 214 -19.23 1.40 -10.55
CA ASP A 214 -19.12 0.03 -11.06
C ASP A 214 -20.49 -0.53 -11.50
N ARG A 215 -20.45 -1.71 -12.13
CA ARG A 215 -21.65 -2.42 -12.57
C ARG A 215 -22.31 -3.24 -11.46
N GLY A 216 -22.06 -2.91 -10.19
CA GLY A 216 -22.75 -3.50 -9.05
C GLY A 216 -24.27 -3.47 -9.25
N SER A 217 -24.93 -4.57 -8.88
CA SER A 217 -26.39 -4.74 -9.02
C SER A 217 -27.17 -3.62 -8.33
N THR A 218 -26.63 -3.09 -7.24
CA THR A 218 -27.18 -1.96 -6.48
C THR A 218 -27.22 -0.69 -7.32
N PHE A 219 -26.09 -0.22 -7.86
CA PHE A 219 -26.01 1.02 -8.64
C PHE A 219 -26.71 0.92 -10.00
N ASN A 220 -26.76 -0.27 -10.59
CA ASN A 220 -27.41 -0.52 -11.88
C ASN A 220 -28.92 -0.88 -11.76
N SER A 221 -29.51 -0.71 -10.57
CA SER A 221 -30.90 -1.05 -10.29
C SER A 221 -31.91 -0.20 -11.07
N LYS A 222 -33.12 -0.74 -11.27
CA LYS A 222 -34.23 0.01 -11.92
C LYS A 222 -34.62 1.25 -11.13
N PHE A 223 -34.59 1.16 -9.79
CA PHE A 223 -34.91 2.25 -8.90
C PHE A 223 -33.94 3.43 -9.07
N LEU A 224 -32.63 3.22 -8.92
CA LEU A 224 -31.65 4.31 -9.05
C LEU A 224 -31.65 4.92 -10.44
N LYS A 225 -31.82 4.12 -11.51
CA LYS A 225 -31.97 4.67 -12.87
C LYS A 225 -33.19 5.58 -13.02
N ALA A 226 -34.33 5.18 -12.46
CA ALA A 226 -35.54 6.00 -12.50
C ALA A 226 -35.35 7.28 -11.68
N LEU A 227 -34.72 7.19 -10.51
CA LEU A 227 -34.40 8.32 -9.66
C LEU A 227 -33.46 9.31 -10.37
N TYR A 228 -32.34 8.83 -10.90
CA TYR A 228 -31.38 9.66 -11.65
C TYR A 228 -32.03 10.33 -12.85
N LYS A 229 -32.87 9.62 -13.61
CA LYS A 229 -33.63 10.21 -14.71
C LYS A 229 -34.57 11.33 -14.23
N ALA A 230 -35.27 11.14 -13.11
CA ALA A 230 -36.16 12.15 -12.55
C ALA A 230 -35.41 13.40 -12.06
N LEU A 231 -34.18 13.21 -11.57
CA LEU A 231 -33.31 14.27 -11.05
C LEU A 231 -32.35 14.85 -12.10
N GLN A 232 -32.45 14.38 -13.36
CA GLN A 232 -31.60 14.78 -14.48
C GLN A 232 -30.09 14.53 -14.24
N ILE A 233 -29.79 13.46 -13.50
CA ILE A 233 -28.43 12.97 -13.27
C ILE A 233 -28.09 11.96 -14.36
N ASP A 234 -26.91 12.10 -14.99
CA ASP A 234 -26.39 11.18 -16.00
C ASP A 234 -25.58 10.04 -15.35
N PRO A 235 -26.06 8.78 -15.30
CA PRO A 235 -25.28 7.67 -14.78
C PRO A 235 -24.37 7.06 -15.85
N ALA A 236 -23.06 7.06 -15.57
CA ALA A 236 -22.07 6.30 -16.31
C ALA A 236 -21.65 5.06 -15.51
N PHE A 237 -21.74 3.89 -16.13
CA PHE A 237 -21.30 2.62 -15.52
C PHE A 237 -19.97 2.19 -16.13
N SER A 238 -18.94 1.99 -15.29
CA SER A 238 -17.66 1.44 -15.75
C SER A 238 -17.86 0.01 -16.30
N THR A 239 -17.08 -0.37 -17.31
CA THR A 239 -17.17 -1.74 -17.85
C THR A 239 -16.42 -2.71 -16.93
N ALA A 240 -16.95 -3.92 -16.72
CA ALA A 240 -16.37 -4.96 -15.86
C ALA A 240 -14.92 -5.39 -16.20
N TYR A 241 -14.35 -4.89 -17.30
CA TYR A 241 -12.99 -5.18 -17.77
C TYR A 241 -12.15 -3.90 -18.00
N HIS A 242 -12.61 -2.72 -17.58
CA HIS A 242 -11.79 -1.51 -17.53
C HIS A 242 -11.77 -0.93 -16.10
N PRO A 243 -10.84 -1.39 -15.24
CA PRO A 243 -10.47 -0.72 -13.98
C PRO A 243 -10.01 0.74 -14.18
N GLN A 244 -9.80 1.14 -15.43
CA GLN A 244 -9.16 2.38 -15.85
C GLN A 244 -10.01 3.64 -15.64
N THR A 245 -11.33 3.50 -15.64
CA THR A 245 -12.23 4.62 -15.34
C THR A 245 -12.28 4.96 -13.85
N ASP A 246 -11.87 4.03 -12.98
CA ASP A 246 -12.01 4.15 -11.53
C ASP A 246 -10.71 3.97 -10.72
N GLY A 247 -9.55 3.97 -11.39
CA GLY A 247 -8.24 3.87 -10.71
C GLY A 247 -7.93 5.02 -9.72
N GLN A 248 -8.77 6.06 -9.68
CA GLN A 248 -8.73 7.09 -8.65
C GLN A 248 -9.41 6.63 -7.36
N THR A 249 -10.63 6.08 -7.46
CA THR A 249 -11.34 5.51 -6.31
C THR A 249 -10.62 4.26 -5.80
N GLU A 250 -10.02 3.45 -6.67
CA GLU A 250 -9.21 2.30 -6.26
C GLU A 250 -8.01 2.72 -5.39
N ARG A 251 -7.24 3.73 -5.80
CA ARG A 251 -6.12 4.25 -5.00
C ARG A 251 -6.59 4.84 -3.68
N LEU A 252 -7.74 5.50 -3.68
CA LEU A 252 -8.35 6.02 -2.46
C LEU A 252 -8.75 4.89 -1.50
N ASN A 253 -9.36 3.83 -2.01
CA ASN A 253 -9.73 2.67 -1.21
C ASN A 253 -8.50 2.00 -0.61
N GLN A 254 -7.44 1.81 -1.40
CA GLN A 254 -6.16 1.28 -0.90
C GLN A 254 -5.58 2.17 0.21
N TRP A 255 -5.65 3.49 0.06
CA TRP A 255 -5.24 4.44 1.10
C TRP A 255 -6.11 4.31 2.35
N LEU A 256 -7.43 4.22 2.21
CA LEU A 256 -8.36 4.08 3.33
C LEU A 256 -8.15 2.75 4.07
N GLU A 257 -7.95 1.65 3.35
CA GLU A 257 -7.61 0.37 3.97
C GLU A 257 -6.27 0.44 4.73
N ALA A 258 -5.26 1.11 4.18
CA ALA A 258 -3.98 1.29 4.86
C ALA A 258 -4.13 2.14 6.13
N TYR A 259 -4.91 3.22 6.06
CA TYR A 259 -5.29 4.03 7.21
C TYR A 259 -5.96 3.16 8.28
N LEU A 260 -7.03 2.46 7.90
CA LEU A 260 -7.80 1.63 8.80
C LEU A 260 -6.92 0.55 9.45
N ARG A 261 -6.06 -0.13 8.70
CA ARG A 261 -5.13 -1.14 9.24
C ARG A 261 -4.17 -0.60 10.30
N ALA A 262 -3.84 0.69 10.27
CA ALA A 262 -2.95 1.32 11.25
C ALA A 262 -3.65 1.66 12.59
N PHE A 263 -4.94 2.04 12.54
CA PHE A 263 -5.64 2.63 13.69
C PHE A 263 -6.70 1.76 14.33
N ILE A 264 -7.15 0.75 13.60
CA ILE A 264 -8.17 -0.17 14.10
C ILE A 264 -7.61 -0.97 15.29
N ASN A 265 -8.41 -1.11 16.35
CA ASN A 265 -8.00 -1.91 17.51
C ASN A 265 -7.74 -3.38 17.15
N HIS A 266 -7.08 -4.11 18.05
CA HIS A 266 -6.74 -5.53 17.81
C HIS A 266 -7.94 -6.42 17.43
N ARG A 267 -9.18 -6.05 17.80
CA ARG A 267 -10.41 -6.80 17.50
C ARG A 267 -11.10 -6.39 16.20
N GLN A 268 -10.61 -5.34 15.57
CA GLN A 268 -11.14 -4.76 14.36
C GLN A 268 -12.57 -4.20 14.39
N THR A 269 -13.02 -3.73 15.55
CA THR A 269 -14.44 -3.37 15.76
C THR A 269 -14.75 -1.88 15.84
N ASP A 270 -13.78 -0.99 15.66
CA ASP A 270 -13.91 0.47 15.88
C ASP A 270 -13.73 1.32 14.62
N TRP A 271 -13.61 0.69 13.44
CA TRP A 271 -13.36 1.42 12.19
C TRP A 271 -14.44 2.47 11.85
N VAL A 272 -15.69 2.25 12.23
CA VAL A 272 -16.78 3.22 12.00
C VAL A 272 -16.48 4.56 12.69
N ASP A 273 -15.86 4.53 13.87
CA ASP A 273 -15.52 5.74 14.63
C ASP A 273 -14.31 6.48 14.06
N LEU A 274 -13.51 5.79 13.26
CA LEU A 274 -12.32 6.34 12.63
C LEU A 274 -12.62 7.01 11.28
N LEU A 275 -13.75 6.69 10.64
CA LEU A 275 -14.10 7.23 9.32
C LEU A 275 -14.13 8.76 9.25
N PRO A 276 -14.69 9.50 10.24
CA PRO A 276 -14.68 10.97 10.19
C PRO A 276 -13.26 11.55 10.20
N LEU A 277 -12.35 10.93 10.96
CA LEU A 277 -10.94 11.35 11.00
C LEU A 277 -10.21 10.97 9.72
N ALA A 278 -10.47 9.78 9.17
CA ALA A 278 -9.92 9.35 7.89
C ALA A 278 -10.34 10.31 6.77
N GLU A 279 -11.62 10.64 6.70
CA GLU A 279 -12.19 11.59 5.73
C GLU A 279 -11.53 12.96 5.85
N PHE A 280 -11.43 13.50 7.07
CA PHE A 280 -10.78 14.78 7.30
C PHE A 280 -9.30 14.75 6.87
N CYS A 281 -8.56 13.73 7.27
CA CYS A 281 -7.13 13.61 6.96
C CYS A 281 -6.90 13.47 5.47
N HIS A 282 -7.71 12.67 4.76
CA HIS A 282 -7.64 12.56 3.31
C HIS A 282 -7.89 13.91 2.65
N ASN A 283 -9.01 14.55 2.99
CA ASN A 283 -9.45 15.79 2.35
C ASN A 283 -8.56 16.99 2.66
N ASN A 284 -7.77 16.92 3.75
CA ASN A 284 -6.79 17.95 4.11
C ASN A 284 -5.36 17.64 3.65
N SER A 285 -5.13 16.46 3.08
CA SER A 285 -3.82 16.08 2.54
C SER A 285 -3.59 16.71 1.17
N LYS A 286 -2.43 17.33 0.98
CA LYS A 286 -2.06 17.92 -0.31
C LYS A 286 -1.71 16.85 -1.32
N SER A 287 -2.21 17.01 -2.54
CA SER A 287 -1.83 16.16 -3.67
C SER A 287 -0.48 16.59 -4.24
N ASP A 288 0.40 15.63 -4.53
CA ASP A 288 1.67 15.89 -5.21
C ASP A 288 1.47 16.53 -6.60
N ALA A 289 0.34 16.25 -7.26
CA ALA A 289 0.07 16.74 -8.62
C ALA A 289 -0.35 18.22 -8.67
N THR A 290 -1.12 18.69 -7.68
CA THR A 290 -1.69 20.05 -7.67
C THR A 290 -1.08 20.95 -6.60
N GLY A 291 -0.40 20.38 -5.60
CA GLY A 291 0.09 21.10 -4.41
C GLY A 291 -1.03 21.59 -3.48
N LEU A 292 -2.29 21.27 -3.80
CA LEU A 292 -3.49 21.67 -3.06
C LEU A 292 -4.17 20.44 -2.47
N SER A 293 -4.82 20.64 -1.32
CA SER A 293 -5.71 19.65 -0.71
C SER A 293 -7.11 19.70 -1.34
N PRO A 294 -7.89 18.60 -1.28
CA PRO A 294 -9.29 18.63 -1.67
C PRO A 294 -10.11 19.73 -0.98
N PHE A 295 -9.87 20.02 0.31
CA PHE A 295 -10.51 21.15 1.00
C PHE A 295 -10.22 22.50 0.35
N GLU A 296 -8.96 22.76 -0.02
CA GLU A 296 -8.58 23.99 -0.70
C GLU A 296 -9.25 24.11 -2.08
N LEU A 297 -9.34 23.01 -2.82
CA LEU A 297 -9.96 22.99 -4.14
C LEU A 297 -11.48 23.22 -4.10
N VAL A 298 -12.18 22.63 -3.12
CA VAL A 298 -13.65 22.76 -3.00
C VAL A 298 -14.05 24.08 -2.35
N TYR A 299 -13.38 24.49 -1.26
CA TYR A 299 -13.84 25.60 -0.43
C TYR A 299 -12.95 26.85 -0.51
N GLY A 300 -11.85 26.81 -1.27
CA GLY A 300 -10.90 27.92 -1.37
C GLY A 300 -10.12 28.19 -0.07
N ARG A 301 -10.19 27.29 0.92
CA ARG A 301 -9.49 27.43 2.20
C ARG A 301 -9.11 26.07 2.78
N SER A 302 -7.99 26.00 3.50
CA SER A 302 -7.63 24.84 4.30
C SER A 302 -8.26 24.95 5.70
N PRO A 303 -9.00 23.94 6.17
CA PRO A 303 -9.43 23.88 7.56
C PRO A 303 -8.22 23.68 8.48
N ALA A 304 -8.01 24.62 9.39
CA ALA A 304 -6.97 24.51 10.40
C ALA A 304 -7.44 23.60 11.55
N ILE A 305 -6.64 22.60 11.88
CA ILE A 305 -6.68 21.99 13.21
C ILE A 305 -5.72 22.81 14.07
N SER A 306 -6.23 23.51 15.08
CA SER A 306 -5.38 24.20 16.04
C SER A 306 -4.58 23.15 16.83
N PRO A 307 -3.23 23.18 16.80
CA PRO A 307 -2.42 22.28 17.61
C PRO A 307 -2.39 22.69 19.09
N ASN A 308 -2.87 23.89 19.42
CA ASN A 308 -2.87 24.41 20.78
C ASN A 308 -4.05 23.82 21.55
N LEU A 309 -3.78 22.73 22.28
CA LEU A 309 -4.67 22.19 23.30
C LEU A 309 -4.36 22.88 24.62
N GLU A 310 -5.20 23.83 25.01
CA GLU A 310 -5.16 24.42 26.35
C GLU A 310 -5.99 23.55 27.30
N PRO A 311 -5.43 23.07 28.42
CA PRO A 311 -6.19 22.31 29.41
C PRO A 311 -7.38 23.12 29.91
N THR A 312 -8.57 22.55 29.79
CA THR A 312 -9.81 23.20 30.23
C THR A 312 -10.13 22.90 31.70
N GLY A 313 -9.39 21.98 32.32
CA GLY A 313 -9.67 21.49 33.67
C GLY A 313 -10.82 20.47 33.70
N THR A 314 -11.30 20.03 32.54
CA THR A 314 -12.31 18.98 32.39
C THR A 314 -11.63 17.73 31.83
N PRO A 315 -11.28 16.73 32.68
CA PRO A 315 -10.44 15.60 32.27
C PRO A 315 -10.97 14.88 31.03
N VAL A 316 -12.28 14.62 30.96
CA VAL A 316 -12.89 13.93 29.81
C VAL A 316 -12.72 14.70 28.49
N ALA A 317 -12.80 16.04 28.54
CA ALA A 317 -12.65 16.87 27.34
C ALA A 317 -11.17 16.98 26.93
N ASP A 318 -10.28 17.15 27.91
CA ASP A 318 -8.84 17.25 27.72
C ASP A 318 -8.26 15.92 27.19
N ASP A 319 -8.69 14.79 27.74
CA ASP A 319 -8.35 13.43 27.28
C ASP A 319 -8.83 13.21 25.85
N ARG A 320 -10.08 13.59 25.54
CA ARG A 320 -10.64 13.45 24.19
C ARG A 320 -9.89 14.30 23.16
N ALA A 321 -9.49 15.51 23.54
CA ALA A 321 -8.71 16.39 22.67
C ALA A 321 -7.30 15.84 22.44
N ALA A 322 -6.67 15.28 23.48
CA ALA A 322 -5.39 14.61 23.39
C ALA A 322 -5.44 13.36 22.49
N GLU A 323 -6.49 12.54 22.62
CA GLU A 323 -6.74 11.38 21.74
C GLU A 323 -6.84 11.81 20.26
N LEU A 324 -7.64 12.83 19.96
CA LEU A 324 -7.81 13.34 18.60
C LEU A 324 -6.48 13.79 18.01
N ARG A 325 -5.68 14.54 18.78
CA ARG A 325 -4.36 15.00 18.35
C ARG A 325 -3.41 13.83 18.07
N ALA A 326 -3.37 12.85 18.96
CA ALA A 326 -2.51 11.67 18.79
C ALA A 326 -2.86 10.90 17.50
N VAL A 327 -4.15 10.69 17.23
CA VAL A 327 -4.60 10.05 15.98
C VAL A 327 -4.17 10.87 14.77
N ILE A 328 -4.35 12.20 14.77
CA ILE A 328 -3.96 13.05 13.63
C ILE A 328 -2.45 13.01 13.38
N GLU A 329 -1.63 13.13 14.43
CA GLU A 329 -0.16 13.10 14.33
C GLU A 329 0.33 11.74 13.79
N GLU A 330 -0.23 10.64 14.29
CA GLU A 330 0.12 9.30 13.84
C GLU A 330 -0.32 9.05 12.39
N VAL A 331 -1.52 9.51 11.99
CA VAL A 331 -1.98 9.47 10.60
C VAL A 331 -1.01 10.20 9.67
N GLN A 332 -0.61 11.42 10.03
CA GLN A 332 0.34 12.20 9.24
C GLN A 332 1.67 11.47 9.10
N ALA A 333 2.15 10.84 10.16
CA ALA A 333 3.37 10.03 10.14
C ALA A 333 3.22 8.78 9.25
N THR A 334 2.11 8.03 9.36
CA THR A 334 1.84 6.85 8.53
C THR A 334 1.70 7.21 7.05
N ILE A 335 1.02 8.31 6.73
CA ILE A 335 0.88 8.81 5.35
C ILE A 335 2.25 9.15 4.79
N LYS A 336 3.05 9.92 5.53
CA LYS A 336 4.39 10.32 5.10
C LYS A 336 5.28 9.10 4.85
N TRP A 337 5.27 8.15 5.78
CA TRP A 337 6.02 6.90 5.65
C TRP A 337 5.55 6.05 4.44
N THR A 338 4.24 5.99 4.22
CA THR A 338 3.65 5.27 3.08
C THR A 338 4.02 5.92 1.75
N GLN A 339 3.94 7.26 1.67
CA GLN A 339 4.38 8.04 0.50
C GLN A 339 5.88 7.87 0.23
N GLU A 340 6.73 7.89 1.27
CA GLU A 340 8.17 7.66 1.16
C GLU A 340 8.47 6.23 0.66
N ARG A 341 7.72 5.22 1.11
CA ARG A 341 7.83 3.84 0.59
C ARG A 341 7.40 3.72 -0.86
N TYR A 342 6.32 4.39 -1.27
CA TYR A 342 5.88 4.39 -2.67
C TYR A 342 6.91 5.09 -3.57
N LYS A 343 7.45 6.24 -3.16
CA LYS A 343 8.51 6.96 -3.89
C LYS A 343 9.81 6.15 -3.97
N ALA A 344 10.17 5.43 -2.90
CA ALA A 344 11.35 4.54 -2.92
C ALA A 344 11.17 3.29 -3.79
N ALA A 345 9.91 2.88 -4.04
CA ALA A 345 9.57 1.77 -4.93
C ALA A 345 9.39 2.18 -6.40
N ASP A 346 9.20 3.49 -6.66
CA ASP A 346 9.06 4.06 -8.00
C ASP A 346 10.43 4.28 -8.64
N HIS A 347 10.94 3.25 -9.32
CA HIS A 347 12.01 3.43 -10.30
C HIS A 347 11.34 3.86 -11.62
N GLY A 348 11.05 5.16 -11.75
CA GLY A 348 10.47 5.73 -12.96
C GLY A 348 11.17 5.21 -14.21
N VAL A 349 10.45 4.48 -15.05
CA VAL A 349 10.92 4.13 -16.39
C VAL A 349 10.69 5.36 -17.24
N SER A 350 11.78 5.98 -17.72
CA SER A 350 11.68 7.03 -18.73
C SER A 350 10.96 6.47 -19.95
N LEU A 351 9.85 7.08 -20.34
CA LEU A 351 9.15 6.74 -21.58
C LEU A 351 10.12 6.95 -22.76
N PRO A 352 10.19 6.02 -23.73
CA PRO A 352 10.87 6.30 -24.98
C PRO A 352 10.20 7.48 -25.67
N GLU A 353 10.98 8.44 -26.16
CA GLU A 353 10.48 9.46 -27.08
C GLU A 353 10.16 8.77 -28.41
N PHE A 354 8.89 8.75 -28.78
CA PHE A 354 8.46 8.25 -30.09
C PHE A 354 8.22 9.43 -31.05
N THR A 355 8.76 9.32 -32.25
CA THR A 355 8.47 10.22 -33.36
C THR A 355 7.42 9.61 -34.30
N VAL A 356 6.67 10.47 -35.00
CA VAL A 356 5.64 10.02 -35.94
C VAL A 356 6.29 9.19 -37.05
N GLY A 357 6.07 7.88 -37.03
CA GLY A 357 6.63 6.92 -37.98
C GLY A 357 7.34 5.71 -37.36
N ASP A 358 7.59 5.73 -36.05
CA ASP A 358 8.15 4.57 -35.35
C ASP A 358 7.11 3.42 -35.28
N LYS A 359 7.53 2.20 -35.67
CA LYS A 359 6.68 1.01 -35.76
C LYS A 359 6.57 0.24 -34.45
#